data_AF-A0A512E4F6-F1
#
_entry.id   AF-A0A512E4F6-F1
#
_cell.length_a   1.000
_cell.length_b   1.000
_cell.length_c   1.000
_cell.angle_alpha   90.00
_cell.angle_beta   90.00
_cell.angle_gamma   90.00
#
_symmetry.space_group_name_H-M   'P 1'
#
loop_
_entity.id
_entity.type
_entity.pdbx_description
1 polymer ?
#
loop_
_entity_poly.entity_id
_entity_poly.type
_entity_poly.pdbx_seq_one_letter_code
_entity_poly.pdbx_strand_id
1 'polypeptide(L)' 'MKKIVLAVMTTVVLAATALPAFANVSVRGYTRKDGTYVAPHIRTSPNGTCADNFSGCR' A
#
# COMPACT_ATOMS: atom_id res chain seq x y z
N MET A 1 -33.45 22.30 6.96
CA MET A 1 -33.29 20.88 7.34
C MET A 1 -32.73 20.02 6.20
N LYS A 2 -33.40 19.87 5.05
CA LYS A 2 -32.89 19.07 3.91
C LYS A 2 -31.46 19.42 3.43
N LYS A 3 -31.10 20.71 3.39
CA LYS A 3 -29.74 21.15 3.01
C LYS A 3 -28.65 20.79 4.03
N ILE A 4 -29.00 20.80 5.33
CA ILE A 4 -28.10 20.41 6.41
C ILE A 4 -27.91 18.89 6.41
N VAL A 5 -29.00 18.14 6.25
CA VAL A 5 -28.96 16.68 6.09
C VAL A 5 -28.12 16.28 4.88
N LEU A 6 -28.28 16.99 3.75
CA LEU A 6 -27.50 16.73 2.56
C LEU A 6 -26.00 17.04 2.77
N ALA A 7 -25.67 18.15 3.42
CA ALA A 7 -24.29 18.51 3.74
C ALA A 7 -23.61 17.50 4.67
N VAL A 8 -24.33 17.02 5.70
CA VAL A 8 -23.83 15.98 6.62
C VAL A 8 -23.65 14.64 5.88
N MET A 9 -24.57 14.26 5.01
CA MET A 9 -24.43 13.03 4.22
C MET A 9 -23.22 13.10 3.28
N THR A 10 -22.98 14.24 2.63
CA THR A 10 -21.82 14.39 1.75
C THR A 10 -20.49 14.35 2.49
N THR A 11 -20.41 14.94 3.70
CA THR A 11 -19.16 14.91 4.48
C THR A 11 -18.87 13.52 5.03
N VAL A 12 -19.90 12.76 5.43
CA VAL A 12 -19.76 11.37 5.88
C VAL A 12 -19.28 10.45 4.75
N VAL A 13 -19.84 10.60 3.54
CA VAL A 13 -19.41 9.81 2.37
C VAL A 13 -17.96 10.11 2.00
N LEU A 14 -17.53 11.37 2.08
CA LEU A 14 -16.15 11.75 1.76
C LEU A 14 -15.13 11.23 2.78
N ALA A 15 -15.50 11.13 4.05
CA ALA A 15 -14.64 10.54 5.09
C ALA A 15 -14.48 9.02 4.93
N ALA A 16 -15.49 8.34 4.39
CA ALA A 16 -15.49 6.88 4.24
C ALA A 16 -14.54 6.37 3.13
N THR A 17 -14.04 7.23 2.23
CA THR A 17 -13.16 6.81 1.13
C THR A 17 -11.67 6.77 1.48
N ALA A 18 -11.28 7.14 2.69
CA ALA A 18 -9.88 7.21 3.13
C ALA A 18 -9.35 5.89 3.73
N LEU A 19 -9.65 4.75 3.10
CA LEU A 19 -9.13 3.46 3.57
C LEU A 19 -7.67 3.25 3.11
N PRO A 20 -6.76 2.79 3.99
CA PRO A 20 -5.40 2.46 3.59
C PRO A 20 -5.41 1.28 2.63
N ALA A 21 -4.69 1.40 1.51
CA ALA A 21 -4.50 0.30 0.57
C ALA A 21 -3.45 -0.68 1.09
N PHE A 22 -3.77 -1.98 1.11
CA PHE A 22 -2.79 -3.02 1.42
C PHE A 22 -1.89 -3.27 0.20
N ALA A 23 -0.67 -2.73 0.24
CA ALA A 23 0.28 -2.74 -0.87
C ALA A 23 1.46 -3.70 -0.60
N ASN A 24 1.17 -4.95 -0.22
CA ASN A 24 2.19 -5.96 0.07
C ASN A 24 2.25 -7.00 -1.06
N VAL A 25 3.46 -7.39 -1.46
CA VAL A 25 3.73 -8.38 -2.51
C VAL A 25 4.56 -9.52 -1.95
N SER A 26 4.10 -10.75 -2.15
CA SER A 26 4.87 -11.96 -1.83
C SER A 26 5.86 -12.28 -2.95
N VAL A 27 7.13 -12.43 -2.59
CA VAL A 27 8.22 -12.79 -3.51
C VAL A 27 8.62 -14.23 -3.24
N ARG A 28 8.57 -15.06 -4.28
CA ARG A 28 9.07 -16.44 -4.21
C ARG A 28 10.58 -16.44 -4.04
N GLY A 29 11.09 -17.43 -3.30
CA GLY A 29 12.53 -17.64 -3.20
C GLY A 29 13.14 -17.98 -4.56
N TYR A 30 14.39 -17.57 -4.78
CA TYR A 30 15.10 -17.77 -6.04
C TYR A 30 16.62 -17.82 -5.82
N THR A 31 17.33 -18.40 -6.78
CA THR A 31 18.81 -18.44 -6.77
C THR A 31 19.34 -17.35 -7.70
N ARG A 32 20.27 -16.54 -7.20
CA ARG A 32 20.97 -15.52 -7.99
C ARG A 32 22.00 -16.16 -8.92
N LYS A 33 22.45 -15.41 -9.93
CA LYS A 33 23.47 -15.88 -10.89
C LYS A 33 24.80 -16.24 -10.21
N ASP A 34 25.12 -15.62 -9.08
CA ASP A 34 26.31 -15.90 -8.27
C ASP A 34 26.17 -17.14 -7.36
N GLY A 35 25.05 -17.85 -7.42
CA GLY A 35 24.77 -19.03 -6.60
C GLY A 35 24.09 -18.75 -5.25
N THR A 36 23.90 -17.48 -4.88
CA THR A 36 23.27 -17.13 -3.59
C THR A 36 21.77 -17.44 -3.61
N TYR A 37 21.30 -18.24 -2.65
CA TYR A 37 19.87 -18.46 -2.44
C TYR A 37 19.21 -17.30 -1.70
N VAL A 38 18.05 -16.86 -2.19
CA VAL A 38 17.19 -15.85 -1.59
C VAL A 38 15.94 -16.53 -1.07
N ALA A 39 15.70 -16.44 0.24
CA ALA A 39 14.48 -16.94 0.83
C ALA A 39 13.25 -16.14 0.36
N PRO A 40 12.06 -16.78 0.30
CA PRO A 40 10.81 -16.07 0.09
C PRO A 40 10.61 -14.98 1.14
N HIS A 41 10.06 -13.83 0.74
CA HIS A 41 9.81 -12.72 1.64
C HIS A 41 8.66 -11.85 1.13
N ILE A 42 8.16 -10.97 2.00
CA ILE A 42 7.18 -9.94 1.64
C ILE A 42 7.92 -8.63 1.40
N ARG A 43 7.56 -7.91 0.34
CA ARG A 43 8.02 -6.54 0.08
C ARG A 43 6.83 -5.62 -0.17
N THR A 44 7.07 -4.33 -0.12
CA THR A 44 6.08 -3.33 -0.52
C THR A 44 5.87 -3.34 -2.03
N SER A 45 4.67 -2.99 -2.47
CA SER A 45 4.34 -2.87 -3.88
C SER A 45 5.25 -1.83 -4.51
N PRO A 46 5.80 -2.10 -5.70
CA PRO A 46 6.60 -1.11 -6.40
C PRO A 46 5.73 0.11 -6.72
N ASN A 47 6.08 1.24 -6.13
CA ASN A 47 5.53 2.55 -6.46
C ASN A 47 6.70 3.52 -6.69
N GLY A 48 6.45 4.66 -7.34
CA GLY A 48 7.50 5.64 -7.67
C GLY A 48 8.04 6.42 -6.47
N THR A 49 7.74 6.00 -5.25
CA THR A 49 8.13 6.65 -4.01
C THR A 49 8.84 5.65 -3.10
N CYS A 50 9.65 6.16 -2.17
CA CYS A 50 10.32 5.32 -1.18
C CYS A 50 9.80 5.53 0.25
N ALA A 51 8.83 6.44 0.43
CA ALA A 51 8.31 6.83 1.74
C ALA A 51 7.60 5.70 2.47
N ASP A 52 7.02 4.77 1.73
CA ASP A 52 6.26 3.63 2.24
C ASP A 52 6.96 2.28 2.01
N ASN A 53 8.20 2.29 1.52
CA ASN A 53 8.96 1.06 1.26
C ASN A 53 9.64 0.52 2.51
N PHE A 54 9.53 -0.79 2.78
CA PHE A 54 10.26 -1.44 3.89
C PHE A 54 11.78 -1.31 3.76
N SER A 55 12.30 -1.20 2.53
CA SER A 55 13.71 -0.97 2.24
C SER A 55 14.16 0.49 2.42
N GLY A 56 13.22 1.45 2.51
CA GLY A 56 13.52 2.88 2.45
C GLY A 56 14.11 3.31 1.09
N CYS A 57 14.72 4.50 1.07
CA CYS A 57 15.36 5.11 -0.11
C CYS A 57 16.85 4.69 -0.19
N ARG A 58 17.11 3.39 -0.37
CA ARG A 58 18.46 2.84 -0.49
C ARG A 58 18.84 2.57 -1.94
#